data_AF-A0A0S7F3S6-F1
#
_entry.id   AF-A0A0S7F3S6-F1
#
_cell.length_a   1.000
_cell.length_b   1.000
_cell.length_c   1.000
_cell.angle_alpha   90.00
_cell.angle_beta   90.00
_cell.angle_gamma   90.00
#
_symmetry.space_group_name_H-M   'P 1'
#
loop_
_entity.id
_entity.type
_entity.pdbx_description
1 polymer ?
#
loop_
_entity_poly.entity_id
_entity_poly.type
_entity_poly.pdbx_seq_one_letter_code
_entity_poly.pdbx_strand_id
1 'polypeptide(L)'
;KPEKAHRKWENSDFNFDDVLQGMMALFAVSTFEGWPGLLYRAIDSHAEDVGPIYNYRVVISIFFIIYIIIIAFFMMNIFVGFVIVTFQEQGEQEYKNCELDKNQRQCVQYALKARPLRCYIPKNPYQYRVWYIVTSCYFEYLMFFLIMLNTLCLGMQHCNQSNYVTKLSDTLNLIFTVLFTVEMILKLLAFKVRGYFGDPWNVFDFIIVIGSVVDVILSEVDAALVSSGGLYCLHGCAETDPMEEIAASENASVSITFFRLFRVMRLVKLLNRSEGIRNLLWTFIKSFQALPHVALLIVMLFFIYAVIGMQIFGKVALQDGTQINHNNNFQTFPQAVLMLFRCATGEAWQAKGPY
;
A
#
# COMPACT_ATOMS: atom_id res chain seq x y z
N LYS A 1 18.44 38.48 -10.44
CA LYS A 1 19.15 39.37 -9.47
C LYS A 1 19.30 38.58 -8.18
N PRO A 2 20.43 38.63 -7.47
CA PRO A 2 20.56 37.94 -6.19
C PRO A 2 19.52 38.49 -5.20
N GLU A 3 18.88 37.60 -4.45
CA GLU A 3 17.96 37.99 -3.38
C GLU A 3 18.75 38.52 -2.18
N LYS A 4 18.28 39.61 -1.59
CA LYS A 4 18.89 40.18 -0.39
C LYS A 4 18.30 39.49 0.84
N ALA A 5 19.14 38.79 1.61
CA ALA A 5 18.77 38.17 2.87
C ALA A 5 19.53 38.77 4.06
N HIS A 6 18.90 38.79 5.23
CA HIS A 6 19.56 39.21 6.48
C HIS A 6 20.35 38.03 7.07
N ARG A 7 21.63 38.26 7.41
CA ARG A 7 22.45 37.26 8.10
C ARG A 7 22.09 37.21 9.58
N LYS A 8 21.90 36.01 10.12
CA LYS A 8 21.68 35.74 11.54
C LYS A 8 22.61 34.61 11.97
N TRP A 9 23.07 34.65 13.21
CA TRP A 9 23.71 33.52 13.85
C TRP A 9 22.63 32.58 14.36
N GLU A 10 22.63 31.34 13.88
CA GLU A 10 21.63 30.31 14.23
C GLU A 10 22.35 29.10 14.81
N ASN A 11 21.87 28.62 15.96
CA ASN A 11 22.36 27.37 16.55
C ASN A 11 21.70 26.17 15.84
N SER A 12 22.33 25.00 15.90
CA SER A 12 21.74 23.78 15.36
C SER A 12 20.59 23.28 16.23
N ASP A 13 19.52 22.80 15.59
CA ASP A 13 18.35 22.22 16.27
C ASP A 13 18.70 21.01 17.16
N PHE A 14 19.70 20.22 16.74
CA PHE A 14 20.31 19.15 17.53
C PHE A 14 21.77 19.51 17.76
N ASN A 15 22.15 19.67 19.03
CA ASN A 15 23.49 20.04 19.45
C ASN A 15 23.93 19.18 20.65
N PHE A 16 25.14 19.43 21.13
CA PHE A 16 25.77 18.74 22.25
C PHE A 16 26.16 19.72 23.37
N ASP A 17 25.38 20.79 23.53
CA ASP A 17 25.67 21.88 24.49
C ASP A 17 25.49 21.39 25.94
N ASP A 18 24.54 20.48 26.16
CA ASP A 18 24.30 19.80 27.43
C ASP A 18 23.96 18.32 27.24
N VAL A 19 23.99 17.56 28.34
CA VAL A 19 23.76 16.12 28.33
C VAL A 19 22.37 15.77 27.80
N LEU A 20 21.34 16.55 28.12
CA LEU A 20 19.96 16.25 27.72
C LEU A 20 19.75 16.50 26.23
N GLN A 21 20.28 17.62 25.70
CA GLN A 21 20.28 17.92 24.27
C GLN A 21 21.09 16.89 23.48
N GLY A 22 22.27 16.52 24.00
CA GLY A 22 23.10 15.46 23.44
C GLY A 22 22.40 14.09 23.42
N MET A 23 21.69 13.73 24.49
CA MET A 23 20.87 12.51 24.53
C MET A 23 19.76 12.54 23.48
N MET A 24 19.11 13.68 23.27
CA MET A 24 18.10 13.83 22.24
C MET A 24 18.70 13.72 20.83
N ALA A 25 19.83 14.39 20.57
CA ALA A 25 20.55 14.26 19.30
C ALA A 25 20.93 12.79 19.01
N LEU A 26 21.46 12.08 20.01
CA LEU A 26 21.82 10.67 19.91
C LEU A 26 20.59 9.75 19.76
N PHE A 27 19.44 10.12 20.32
CA PHE A 27 18.18 9.42 20.10
C PHE A 27 17.74 9.54 18.64
N ALA A 28 17.78 10.74 18.03
CA ALA A 28 17.49 10.90 16.59
C ALA A 28 18.45 10.07 15.71
N VAL A 29 19.74 10.03 16.06
CA VAL A 29 20.72 9.18 15.37
C VAL A 29 20.38 7.70 15.53
N SER A 30 19.91 7.27 16.71
CA SER A 30 19.52 5.87 16.96
C SER A 30 18.30 5.42 16.14
N THR A 31 17.42 6.35 15.77
CA THR A 31 16.28 6.08 14.88
C THR A 31 16.66 6.12 13.40
N PHE A 32 17.93 6.35 13.06
CA PHE A 32 18.45 6.56 11.71
C PHE A 32 17.86 7.74 10.94
N GLU A 33 17.45 8.78 11.67
CA GLU A 33 16.75 9.91 11.09
C GLU A 33 17.52 11.21 11.26
N GLY A 34 17.76 11.93 10.16
CA GLY A 34 18.51 13.20 10.17
C GLY A 34 19.99 13.11 10.57
N TRP A 35 20.49 11.90 10.87
CA TRP A 35 21.86 11.68 11.32
C TRP A 35 22.95 12.13 10.32
N PRO A 36 22.79 12.07 8.98
CA PRO A 36 23.81 12.58 8.07
C PRO A 36 23.96 14.10 8.21
N GLY A 37 22.85 14.81 8.41
CA GLY A 37 22.85 16.25 8.63
C GLY A 37 23.55 16.65 9.92
N LEU A 38 23.43 15.86 10.98
CA LEU A 38 24.16 16.08 12.24
C LEU A 38 25.64 15.69 12.09
N LEU A 39 25.93 14.59 11.41
CA LEU A 39 27.29 14.15 11.11
C LEU A 39 28.07 15.22 10.34
N TYR A 40 27.53 15.75 9.24
CA TYR A 40 28.22 16.75 8.44
C TYR A 40 28.45 18.04 9.24
N ARG A 41 27.47 18.49 10.03
CA ARG A 41 27.66 19.63 10.96
C ARG A 41 28.77 19.37 11.98
N ALA A 42 28.87 18.14 12.48
CA ALA A 42 29.91 17.75 13.42
C ALA A 42 31.29 17.69 12.74
N ILE A 43 31.40 17.20 11.51
CA ILE A 43 32.65 17.20 10.72
C ILE A 43 33.14 18.64 10.48
N ASP A 44 32.23 19.56 10.21
CA ASP A 44 32.57 20.96 9.93
C ASP A 44 32.82 21.79 11.21
N SER A 45 32.69 21.20 12.40
CA SER A 45 32.89 21.89 13.68
C SER A 45 34.35 22.32 13.87
N HIS A 46 34.58 23.57 14.28
CA HIS A 46 35.91 24.15 14.45
C HIS A 46 36.29 24.35 15.93
N ALA A 47 35.94 25.49 16.52
CA ALA A 47 36.18 25.87 17.90
C ALA A 47 34.88 26.42 18.51
N GLU A 48 34.88 26.67 19.82
CA GLU A 48 33.75 27.27 20.53
C GLU A 48 33.44 28.67 19.97
N ASP A 49 32.14 28.99 19.86
CA ASP A 49 31.61 30.28 19.39
C ASP A 49 32.09 30.76 18.00
N VAL A 50 32.52 29.83 17.13
CA VAL A 50 32.87 30.14 15.73
C VAL A 50 32.13 29.25 14.73
N GLY A 51 31.97 29.78 13.53
CA GLY A 51 31.25 29.12 12.45
C GLY A 51 31.98 27.89 11.91
N PRO A 52 31.26 27.04 11.15
CA PRO A 52 31.82 25.81 10.60
C PRO A 52 32.90 26.09 9.54
N ILE A 53 33.89 25.19 9.46
CA ILE A 53 34.87 25.12 8.38
C ILE A 53 34.65 23.79 7.65
N TYR A 54 34.39 23.88 6.35
CA TYR A 54 34.10 22.72 5.50
C TYR A 54 35.19 21.64 5.62
N ASN A 55 34.78 20.41 5.94
CA ASN A 55 35.63 19.22 6.06
C ASN A 55 36.80 19.34 7.05
N TYR A 56 36.63 20.09 8.14
CA TYR A 56 37.73 20.34 9.07
C TYR A 56 38.11 19.12 9.94
N ARG A 57 37.14 18.45 10.58
CA ARG A 57 37.37 17.32 11.50
C ARG A 57 36.66 16.04 11.05
N VAL A 58 37.06 15.51 9.89
CA VAL A 58 36.50 14.25 9.34
C VAL A 58 36.58 13.07 10.32
N VAL A 59 37.57 13.06 11.22
CA VAL A 59 37.76 12.03 12.26
C VAL A 59 36.52 11.86 13.17
N ILE A 60 35.70 12.90 13.36
CA ILE A 60 34.47 12.84 14.16
C ILE A 60 33.46 11.82 13.58
N SER A 61 33.53 11.52 12.29
CA SER A 61 32.68 10.47 11.67
C SER A 61 32.81 9.11 12.35
N ILE A 62 33.99 8.80 12.90
CA ILE A 62 34.25 7.55 13.62
C ILE A 62 33.33 7.44 14.85
N PHE A 63 33.09 8.54 15.57
CA PHE A 63 32.18 8.55 16.72
C PHE A 63 30.77 8.12 16.33
N PHE A 64 30.20 8.71 15.28
CA PHE A 64 28.85 8.38 14.82
C PHE A 64 28.75 6.95 14.30
N ILE A 65 29.74 6.48 13.54
CA ILE A 65 29.75 5.11 13.01
C ILE A 65 29.83 4.09 14.15
N ILE A 66 30.72 4.28 15.12
CA ILE A 66 30.83 3.40 16.29
C ILE A 66 29.53 3.42 17.10
N TYR A 67 28.97 4.59 17.36
CA TYR A 67 27.70 4.73 18.08
C TYR A 67 26.57 3.97 17.38
N ILE A 68 26.43 4.14 16.06
CA ILE A 68 25.42 3.43 15.26
C ILE A 68 25.59 1.91 15.35
N ILE A 69 26.83 1.41 15.20
CA ILE A 69 27.09 -0.04 15.27
C ILE A 69 26.72 -0.59 16.65
N ILE A 70 27.13 0.11 17.72
CA ILE A 70 26.84 -0.29 19.10
C ILE A 70 25.33 -0.33 19.34
N ILE A 71 24.62 0.76 19.03
CA ILE A 71 23.17 0.85 19.28
C ILE A 71 22.40 -0.13 18.41
N ALA A 72 22.77 -0.31 17.14
CA ALA A 72 22.12 -1.30 16.27
C ALA A 72 22.28 -2.72 16.82
N PHE A 73 23.47 -3.07 17.32
CA PHE A 73 23.72 -4.36 17.96
C PHE A 73 22.85 -4.56 19.21
N PHE A 74 22.77 -3.56 20.08
CA PHE A 74 21.92 -3.63 21.28
C PHE A 74 20.43 -3.70 20.94
N MET A 75 19.94 -2.88 19.99
CA MET A 75 18.54 -2.89 19.57
C MET A 75 18.14 -4.25 18.98
N MET A 76 19.00 -4.85 18.14
CA MET A 76 18.75 -6.18 17.59
C MET A 76 18.69 -7.23 18.70
N ASN A 77 19.59 -7.17 19.68
CA ASN A 77 19.61 -8.13 20.79
C ASN A 77 18.39 -8.00 21.71
N ILE A 78 17.93 -6.77 21.99
CA ILE A 78 16.71 -6.54 22.78
C ILE A 78 15.50 -7.10 22.04
N PHE A 79 15.39 -6.84 20.73
CA PHE A 79 14.30 -7.36 19.92
C PHE A 79 14.30 -8.89 19.87
N VAL A 80 15.45 -9.50 19.58
CA VAL A 80 15.60 -10.97 19.55
C VAL A 80 15.29 -11.58 20.92
N GLY A 81 15.76 -10.97 22.00
CA GLY A 81 15.48 -11.43 23.36
C GLY A 81 13.99 -11.43 23.68
N PHE A 82 13.29 -10.34 23.39
CA PHE A 82 11.84 -10.26 23.58
C PHE A 82 11.08 -11.31 22.75
N VAL A 83 11.44 -11.46 21.47
CA VAL A 83 10.81 -12.46 20.60
C VAL A 83 11.06 -13.87 21.12
N ILE A 84 12.28 -14.23 21.51
CA ILE A 84 12.57 -15.57 22.03
C ILE A 84 11.78 -15.85 23.30
N VAL A 85 11.78 -14.92 24.27
CA VAL A 85 11.06 -15.12 25.53
C VAL A 85 9.57 -15.29 25.29
N THR A 86 8.96 -14.44 24.45
CA THR A 86 7.53 -14.55 24.12
C THR A 86 7.20 -15.85 23.38
N PHE A 87 8.04 -16.28 22.43
CA PHE A 87 7.85 -17.54 21.71
C PHE A 87 8.07 -18.76 22.61
N GLN A 88 9.01 -18.71 23.56
CA GLN A 88 9.21 -19.78 24.54
C GLN A 88 8.04 -19.86 25.51
N GLU A 89 7.59 -18.74 26.07
CA GLU A 89 6.46 -18.71 26.99
C GLU A 89 5.17 -19.24 26.34
N GLN A 90 4.84 -18.76 25.14
CA GLN A 90 3.63 -19.20 24.43
C GLN A 90 3.79 -20.62 23.87
N GLY A 91 4.98 -20.94 23.35
CA GLY A 91 5.28 -22.23 22.75
C GLY A 91 5.29 -23.34 23.80
N GLU A 92 6.09 -23.23 24.85
CA GLU A 92 6.26 -24.30 25.82
C GLU A 92 5.01 -24.54 26.68
N GLN A 93 4.21 -23.51 26.97
CA GLN A 93 2.97 -23.67 27.73
C GLN A 93 1.91 -24.48 26.97
N GLU A 94 1.85 -24.37 25.63
CA GLU A 94 0.88 -25.11 24.82
C GLU A 94 1.20 -26.63 24.75
N TYR A 95 2.46 -27.02 24.95
CA TYR A 95 2.93 -28.42 24.83
C TYR A 95 3.39 -29.05 26.15
N LYS A 96 3.37 -28.32 27.28
CA LYS A 96 3.71 -28.90 28.59
C LYS A 96 2.78 -30.09 28.90
N ASN A 97 3.38 -31.24 29.17
CA ASN A 97 2.73 -32.50 29.61
C ASN A 97 1.78 -33.16 28.58
N CYS A 98 1.94 -32.91 27.28
CA CYS A 98 1.20 -33.64 26.24
C CYS A 98 1.96 -34.92 25.81
N GLU A 99 1.26 -36.04 25.72
CA GLU A 99 1.84 -37.32 25.24
C GLU A 99 2.21 -37.29 23.75
N LEU A 100 1.53 -36.44 22.96
CA LEU A 100 1.73 -36.31 21.53
C LEU A 100 2.58 -35.08 21.21
N ASP A 101 3.50 -35.24 20.25
CA ASP A 101 4.25 -34.13 19.70
C ASP A 101 3.37 -33.19 18.83
N LYS A 102 3.91 -32.03 18.46
CA LYS A 102 3.21 -31.02 17.66
C LYS A 102 2.76 -31.55 16.29
N ASN A 103 3.58 -32.35 15.62
CA ASN A 103 3.30 -32.87 14.28
C ASN A 103 2.20 -33.95 14.32
N GLN A 104 2.28 -34.85 15.30
CA GLN A 104 1.29 -35.89 15.57
C GLN A 104 -0.07 -35.26 15.89
N ARG A 105 -0.10 -34.24 16.76
CA ARG A 105 -1.35 -33.54 17.09
C ARG A 105 -1.95 -32.87 15.86
N GLN A 106 -1.13 -32.22 15.04
CA GLN A 106 -1.59 -31.59 13.80
C GLN A 106 -2.17 -32.63 12.81
N CYS A 107 -1.52 -33.79 12.65
CA CYS A 107 -2.02 -34.89 11.82
C CYS A 107 -3.34 -35.47 12.36
N VAL A 108 -3.40 -35.76 13.66
CA VAL A 108 -4.62 -36.29 14.31
C VAL A 108 -5.77 -35.30 14.18
N GLN A 109 -5.51 -34.02 14.45
CA GLN A 109 -6.52 -32.97 14.33
C GLN A 109 -7.01 -32.82 12.89
N TYR A 110 -6.11 -32.91 11.90
CA TYR A 110 -6.49 -32.88 10.49
C TYR A 110 -7.37 -34.08 10.14
N ALA A 111 -6.96 -35.30 10.52
CA ALA A 111 -7.71 -36.52 10.26
C ALA A 111 -9.12 -36.48 10.88
N LEU A 112 -9.26 -35.97 12.11
CA LEU A 112 -10.55 -35.89 12.80
C LEU A 112 -11.45 -34.77 12.27
N LYS A 113 -10.89 -33.66 11.77
CA LYS A 113 -11.65 -32.48 11.32
C LYS A 113 -11.86 -32.40 9.81
N ALA A 114 -11.18 -33.23 9.02
CA ALA A 114 -11.27 -33.22 7.57
C ALA A 114 -12.72 -33.46 7.10
N ARG A 115 -13.16 -32.66 6.14
CA ARG A 115 -14.47 -32.79 5.48
C ARG A 115 -14.24 -32.97 3.98
N PRO A 116 -15.11 -33.72 3.29
CA PRO A 116 -14.97 -33.92 1.86
C PRO A 116 -15.07 -32.59 1.11
N LEU A 117 -14.22 -32.41 0.11
CA LEU A 117 -14.26 -31.26 -0.77
C LEU A 117 -15.43 -31.38 -1.76
N ARG A 118 -16.01 -30.24 -2.12
CA ARG A 118 -17.07 -30.19 -3.14
C ARG A 118 -16.45 -30.17 -4.53
N CYS A 119 -16.59 -31.27 -5.26
CA CYS A 119 -16.27 -31.33 -6.69
C CYS A 119 -17.58 -31.36 -7.49
N TYR A 120 -17.77 -30.39 -8.40
CA TYR A 120 -18.95 -30.34 -9.26
C TYR A 120 -18.65 -31.01 -10.60
N ILE A 121 -19.41 -32.06 -10.93
CA ILE A 121 -19.34 -32.76 -12.21
C ILE A 121 -20.73 -32.69 -12.88
N PRO A 122 -20.85 -32.15 -14.10
CA PRO A 122 -22.14 -32.03 -14.78
C PRO A 122 -22.60 -33.37 -15.36
N LYS A 123 -23.93 -33.58 -15.38
CA LYS A 123 -24.55 -34.81 -15.94
C LYS A 123 -24.87 -34.72 -17.44
N ASN A 124 -25.14 -33.51 -17.95
CA ASN A 124 -25.54 -33.31 -19.35
C ASN A 124 -24.31 -33.41 -20.28
N PRO A 125 -24.35 -34.22 -21.36
CA PRO A 125 -23.23 -34.35 -22.31
C PRO A 125 -22.71 -33.03 -22.89
N TYR A 126 -23.61 -32.09 -23.23
CA TYR A 126 -23.19 -30.80 -23.78
C TYR A 126 -22.49 -29.93 -22.74
N GLN A 127 -23.02 -29.90 -21.52
CA GLN A 127 -22.41 -29.20 -20.39
C GLN A 127 -21.06 -29.83 -20.00
N TYR A 128 -20.96 -31.17 -20.08
CA TYR A 128 -19.74 -31.91 -19.81
C TYR A 128 -18.62 -31.55 -20.79
N ARG A 129 -18.94 -31.37 -22.09
CA ARG A 129 -17.94 -30.91 -23.07
C ARG A 129 -17.37 -29.54 -22.72
N VAL A 130 -18.22 -28.58 -22.33
CA VAL A 130 -17.77 -27.25 -21.91
C VAL A 130 -16.96 -27.33 -20.62
N TRP A 131 -17.43 -28.10 -19.63
CA TRP A 131 -16.73 -28.34 -18.38
C TRP A 131 -15.35 -28.98 -18.59
N TYR A 132 -15.24 -29.94 -19.50
CA TYR A 132 -13.98 -30.58 -19.85
C TYR A 132 -12.97 -29.59 -20.46
N ILE A 133 -13.43 -28.66 -21.31
CA ILE A 133 -12.58 -27.60 -21.87
C ILE A 133 -12.13 -26.65 -20.77
N VAL A 134 -13.05 -26.13 -19.96
CA VAL A 134 -12.77 -25.13 -18.92
C VAL A 134 -11.86 -25.69 -17.82
N THR A 135 -11.98 -26.97 -17.50
CA THR A 135 -11.16 -27.65 -16.47
C THR A 135 -9.83 -28.17 -17.03
N SER A 136 -9.58 -28.01 -18.35
CA SER A 136 -8.34 -28.50 -18.97
C SER A 136 -7.14 -27.61 -18.62
N CYS A 137 -5.96 -28.21 -18.49
CA CYS A 137 -4.71 -27.48 -18.26
C CYS A 137 -4.39 -26.48 -19.40
N TYR A 138 -4.80 -26.77 -20.64
CA TYR A 138 -4.61 -25.87 -21.78
C TYR A 138 -5.40 -24.57 -21.63
N PHE A 139 -6.65 -24.65 -21.16
CA PHE A 139 -7.48 -23.48 -20.90
C PHE A 139 -6.85 -22.62 -19.79
N GLU A 140 -6.35 -23.24 -18.72
CA GLU A 140 -5.64 -22.53 -17.66
C GLU A 140 -4.38 -21.81 -18.17
N TYR A 141 -3.54 -22.48 -18.97
CA TYR A 141 -2.34 -21.86 -19.56
C TYR A 141 -2.69 -20.73 -20.52
N LEU A 142 -3.76 -20.87 -21.32
CA LEU A 142 -4.25 -19.80 -22.18
C LEU A 142 -4.65 -18.57 -21.36
N MET A 143 -5.45 -18.75 -20.30
CA MET A 143 -5.88 -17.64 -19.45
C MET A 143 -4.69 -16.97 -18.76
N PHE A 144 -3.73 -17.76 -18.27
CA PHE A 144 -2.48 -17.24 -17.71
C PHE A 144 -1.70 -16.41 -18.72
N PHE A 145 -1.55 -16.92 -19.95
CA PHE A 145 -0.87 -16.20 -21.03
C PHE A 145 -1.57 -14.87 -21.36
N LEU A 146 -2.90 -14.85 -21.41
CA LEU A 146 -3.67 -13.62 -21.66
C LEU A 146 -3.50 -12.59 -20.55
N ILE A 147 -3.44 -13.02 -19.27
CA ILE A 147 -3.17 -12.12 -18.14
C ILE A 147 -1.74 -11.53 -18.24
N MET A 148 -0.76 -12.35 -18.60
CA MET A 148 0.62 -11.90 -18.80
C MET A 148 0.72 -10.88 -19.94
N LEU A 149 0.07 -11.15 -21.09
CA LEU A 149 0.06 -10.23 -22.22
C LEU A 149 -0.65 -8.92 -21.86
N ASN A 150 -1.78 -8.98 -21.14
CA ASN A 150 -2.49 -7.79 -20.67
C ASN A 150 -1.64 -6.95 -19.71
N THR A 151 -0.88 -7.61 -18.82
CA THR A 151 0.06 -6.94 -17.91
C THR A 151 1.13 -6.18 -18.67
N LEU A 152 1.72 -6.81 -19.70
CA LEU A 152 2.70 -6.15 -20.56
C LEU A 152 2.09 -4.94 -21.28
N CYS A 153 0.85 -5.06 -21.77
CA CYS A 153 0.14 -3.93 -22.38
C CYS A 153 -0.08 -2.74 -21.42
N LEU A 154 -0.42 -3.01 -20.16
CA LEU A 154 -0.54 -1.96 -19.15
C LEU A 154 0.81 -1.32 -18.82
N GLY A 155 1.89 -2.11 -18.76
CA GLY A 155 3.25 -1.62 -18.49
C GLY A 155 3.88 -0.81 -19.63
N MET A 156 3.34 -0.86 -20.86
CA MET A 156 3.85 -0.09 -22.00
C MET A 156 3.35 1.37 -22.06
N GLN A 157 2.35 1.73 -21.24
CA GLN A 157 1.79 3.08 -21.22
C GLN A 157 2.80 4.08 -20.64
N HIS A 158 2.98 5.24 -21.29
CA HIS A 158 3.90 6.28 -20.84
C HIS A 158 3.36 7.69 -21.09
N CYS A 159 3.87 8.66 -20.33
CA CYS A 159 3.51 10.07 -20.48
C CYS A 159 3.94 10.59 -21.87
N ASN A 160 3.10 11.42 -22.50
CA ASN A 160 3.33 12.00 -23.83
C ASN A 160 3.50 10.97 -24.97
N GLN A 161 2.85 9.81 -24.86
CA GLN A 161 2.83 8.83 -25.93
C GLN A 161 2.06 9.33 -27.17
N SER A 162 2.41 8.81 -28.34
CA SER A 162 1.72 9.19 -29.58
C SER A 162 0.26 8.73 -29.57
N ASN A 163 -0.62 9.48 -30.27
CA ASN A 163 -2.04 9.14 -30.39
C ASN A 163 -2.29 7.72 -30.95
N TYR A 164 -1.36 7.20 -31.75
CA TYR A 164 -1.42 5.83 -32.23
C TYR A 164 -1.26 4.80 -31.10
N VAL A 165 -0.28 5.00 -30.22
CA VAL A 165 -0.02 4.11 -29.08
C VAL A 165 -1.20 4.12 -28.10
N THR A 166 -1.79 5.29 -27.84
CA THR A 166 -3.01 5.38 -27.01
C THR A 166 -4.16 4.58 -27.61
N LYS A 167 -4.49 4.78 -28.89
CA LYS A 167 -5.57 4.04 -29.57
C LYS A 167 -5.32 2.54 -29.58
N LEU A 168 -4.07 2.12 -29.79
CA LEU A 168 -3.68 0.71 -29.75
C LEU A 168 -3.87 0.12 -28.34
N SER A 169 -3.48 0.86 -27.30
CA SER A 169 -3.68 0.43 -25.91
C SER A 169 -5.16 0.26 -25.57
N ASP A 170 -6.02 1.20 -25.99
CA ASP A 170 -7.47 1.12 -25.77
C ASP A 170 -8.09 -0.06 -26.51
N THR A 171 -7.70 -0.27 -27.77
CA THR A 171 -8.15 -1.41 -28.59
C THR A 171 -7.77 -2.73 -27.94
N LEU A 172 -6.53 -2.87 -27.46
CA LEU A 172 -6.07 -4.08 -26.77
C LEU A 172 -6.83 -4.30 -25.45
N ASN A 173 -7.06 -3.24 -24.68
CA ASN A 173 -7.81 -3.32 -23.43
C ASN A 173 -9.26 -3.81 -23.65
N LEU A 174 -9.90 -3.37 -24.74
CA LEU A 174 -11.20 -3.87 -25.17
C LEU A 174 -11.14 -5.36 -25.52
N ILE A 175 -10.16 -5.77 -26.34
CA ILE A 175 -9.97 -7.18 -26.73
C ILE A 175 -9.82 -8.08 -25.49
N PHE A 176 -8.98 -7.69 -24.52
CA PHE A 176 -8.81 -8.46 -23.28
C PHE A 176 -10.10 -8.55 -22.48
N THR A 177 -10.85 -7.46 -22.37
CA THR A 177 -12.13 -7.44 -21.66
C THR A 177 -13.13 -8.42 -22.29
N VAL A 178 -13.20 -8.46 -23.62
CA VAL A 178 -14.02 -9.45 -24.35
C VAL A 178 -13.54 -10.88 -24.06
N LEU A 179 -12.23 -11.15 -24.14
CA LEU A 179 -11.68 -12.49 -23.87
C LEU A 179 -11.96 -12.98 -22.45
N PHE A 180 -11.81 -12.13 -21.43
CA PHE A 180 -12.14 -12.47 -20.04
C PHE A 180 -13.65 -12.59 -19.81
N THR A 181 -14.48 -11.85 -20.56
CA THR A 181 -15.93 -12.02 -20.50
C THR A 181 -16.36 -13.36 -21.09
N VAL A 182 -15.73 -13.79 -22.19
CA VAL A 182 -15.94 -15.12 -22.76
C VAL A 182 -15.49 -16.22 -21.79
N GLU A 183 -14.34 -16.07 -21.13
CA GLU A 183 -13.91 -16.98 -20.05
C GLU A 183 -14.98 -17.12 -18.97
N MET A 184 -15.49 -16.00 -18.45
CA MET A 184 -16.54 -15.97 -17.42
C MET A 184 -17.81 -16.69 -17.89
N ILE A 185 -18.26 -16.43 -19.12
CA ILE A 185 -19.46 -17.07 -19.69
C ILE A 185 -19.23 -18.59 -19.80
N LEU A 186 -18.09 -19.04 -20.31
CA LEU A 186 -17.76 -20.46 -20.41
C LEU A 186 -17.75 -21.15 -19.04
N LYS A 187 -17.17 -20.51 -18.01
CA LYS A 187 -17.19 -21.01 -16.63
C LYS A 187 -18.61 -21.06 -16.05
N LEU A 188 -19.43 -20.03 -16.29
CA LEU A 188 -20.83 -20.01 -15.85
C LEU A 188 -21.65 -21.14 -16.50
N LEU A 189 -21.42 -21.43 -17.79
CA LEU A 189 -22.06 -22.54 -18.50
C LEU A 189 -21.56 -23.90 -17.98
N ALA A 190 -20.27 -24.04 -17.69
CA ALA A 190 -19.67 -25.26 -17.17
C ALA A 190 -20.18 -25.61 -15.76
N PHE A 191 -20.09 -24.67 -14.80
CA PHE A 191 -20.35 -24.93 -13.38
C PHE A 191 -21.79 -24.61 -12.94
N LYS A 192 -22.58 -23.95 -13.81
CA LYS A 192 -23.83 -23.26 -13.46
C LYS A 192 -23.61 -22.18 -12.39
N VAL A 193 -24.62 -21.34 -12.18
CA VAL A 193 -24.61 -20.26 -11.18
C VAL A 193 -24.19 -20.79 -9.80
N ARG A 194 -24.79 -21.90 -9.34
CA ARG A 194 -24.52 -22.43 -7.99
C ARG A 194 -23.09 -22.97 -7.81
N GLY A 195 -22.51 -23.59 -8.84
CA GLY A 195 -21.14 -24.10 -8.76
C GLY A 195 -20.11 -22.98 -8.90
N TYR A 196 -20.37 -22.03 -9.81
CA TYR A 196 -19.50 -20.89 -10.08
C TYR A 196 -19.34 -19.97 -8.86
N PHE A 197 -20.44 -19.52 -8.25
CA PHE A 197 -20.40 -18.65 -7.07
C PHE A 197 -20.02 -19.38 -5.76
N GLY A 198 -19.78 -20.70 -5.81
CA GLY A 198 -19.27 -21.47 -4.67
C GLY A 198 -17.77 -21.34 -4.44
N ASP A 199 -17.01 -20.94 -5.47
CA ASP A 199 -15.56 -20.74 -5.40
C ASP A 199 -15.25 -19.23 -5.27
N PRO A 200 -14.61 -18.79 -4.17
CA PRO A 200 -14.24 -17.39 -3.96
C PRO A 200 -13.43 -16.77 -5.10
N TRP A 201 -12.60 -17.56 -5.81
CA TRP A 201 -11.81 -17.06 -6.93
C TRP A 201 -12.64 -16.78 -8.17
N ASN A 202 -13.69 -17.56 -8.41
CA ASN A 202 -14.66 -17.29 -9.48
C ASN A 202 -15.53 -16.08 -9.15
N VAL A 203 -15.87 -15.86 -7.87
CA VAL A 203 -16.56 -14.63 -7.43
C VAL A 203 -15.69 -13.40 -7.66
N PHE A 204 -14.40 -13.49 -7.33
CA PHE A 204 -13.43 -12.41 -7.59
C PHE A 204 -13.27 -12.13 -9.09
N ASP A 205 -13.16 -13.17 -9.91
CA ASP A 205 -13.12 -13.09 -11.37
C ASP A 205 -14.36 -12.37 -11.93
N PHE A 206 -15.55 -12.74 -11.46
CA PHE A 206 -16.81 -12.08 -11.81
C PHE A 206 -16.80 -10.58 -11.52
N ILE A 207 -16.35 -10.18 -10.33
CA ILE A 207 -16.26 -8.75 -9.95
C ILE A 207 -15.32 -8.00 -10.90
N ILE A 208 -14.16 -8.58 -11.24
CA ILE A 208 -13.20 -7.96 -12.16
C ILE A 208 -13.79 -7.82 -13.56
N VAL A 209 -14.46 -8.84 -14.08
CA VAL A 209 -15.05 -8.82 -15.43
C VAL A 209 -16.16 -7.78 -15.50
N ILE A 210 -17.05 -7.72 -14.51
CA ILE A 210 -18.11 -6.70 -14.46
C ILE A 210 -17.51 -5.30 -14.35
N GLY A 211 -16.56 -5.06 -13.45
CA GLY A 211 -15.89 -3.76 -13.33
C GLY A 211 -15.19 -3.34 -14.61
N SER A 212 -14.60 -4.30 -15.34
CA SER A 212 -13.97 -4.07 -16.65
C SER A 212 -14.96 -3.74 -17.75
N VAL A 213 -16.14 -4.37 -17.77
CA VAL A 213 -17.19 -4.07 -18.74
C VAL A 213 -17.74 -2.67 -18.49
N VAL A 214 -17.97 -2.30 -17.22
CA VAL A 214 -18.38 -0.95 -16.83
C VAL A 214 -17.34 0.09 -17.27
N ASP A 215 -16.06 -0.17 -17.04
CA ASP A 215 -14.95 0.70 -17.49
C ASP A 215 -14.97 0.95 -19.01
N VAL A 216 -15.16 -0.11 -19.81
CA VAL A 216 -15.27 0.02 -21.28
C VAL A 216 -16.50 0.83 -21.66
N ILE A 217 -17.67 0.55 -21.08
CA ILE A 217 -18.91 1.29 -21.37
C ILE A 217 -18.75 2.77 -21.03
N LEU A 218 -18.20 3.10 -19.86
CA LEU A 218 -17.96 4.48 -19.46
C LEU A 218 -16.99 5.21 -20.39
N SER A 219 -15.94 4.51 -20.85
CA SER A 219 -14.96 5.07 -21.80
C SER A 219 -15.59 5.39 -23.16
N GLU A 220 -16.47 4.51 -23.66
CA GLU A 220 -17.18 4.72 -24.93
C GLU A 220 -18.25 5.83 -24.81
N VAL A 221 -18.95 5.90 -23.68
CA VAL A 221 -19.92 6.97 -23.41
C VAL A 221 -19.23 8.33 -23.35
N ASP A 222 -18.08 8.43 -22.67
CA ASP A 222 -17.27 9.65 -22.62
C ASP A 222 -16.78 10.07 -24.03
N ALA A 223 -16.28 9.12 -24.83
CA ALA A 223 -15.87 9.37 -26.21
C ALA A 223 -17.04 9.85 -27.10
N ALA A 224 -18.22 9.24 -26.95
CA ALA A 224 -19.43 9.61 -27.68
C ALA A 224 -19.96 11.00 -27.25
N LEU A 225 -19.91 11.32 -25.96
CA LEU A 225 -20.26 12.64 -25.42
C LEU A 225 -19.34 13.73 -25.98
N VAL A 226 -18.02 13.51 -25.96
CA VAL A 226 -17.04 14.45 -26.54
C VAL A 226 -17.30 14.65 -28.04
N SER A 227 -17.57 13.57 -28.78
CA SER A 227 -17.90 13.65 -30.22
C SER A 227 -19.24 14.35 -30.50
N SER A 228 -20.17 14.35 -29.56
CA SER A 228 -21.50 14.95 -29.71
C SER A 228 -21.56 16.41 -29.24
N GLY A 229 -20.40 17.01 -28.93
CA GLY A 229 -20.29 18.39 -28.48
C GLY A 229 -20.35 18.56 -26.96
N GLY A 230 -20.08 17.51 -26.17
CA GLY A 230 -20.03 17.54 -24.70
C GLY A 230 -21.40 17.57 -24.01
N LEU A 231 -21.40 17.67 -22.67
CA LEU A 231 -22.63 17.75 -21.86
C LEU A 231 -23.47 19.01 -22.15
N TYR A 232 -22.89 20.00 -22.83
CA TYR A 232 -23.49 21.28 -23.20
C TYR A 232 -24.74 21.16 -24.08
N CYS A 233 -24.93 20.03 -24.78
CA CYS A 233 -26.09 19.81 -25.65
C CYS A 233 -27.24 19.06 -24.97
N LEU A 234 -26.98 18.39 -23.83
CA LEU A 234 -27.97 17.55 -23.15
C LEU A 234 -28.72 18.32 -22.06
N HIS A 235 -28.06 19.28 -21.42
CA HIS A 235 -28.71 20.31 -20.61
C HIS A 235 -29.02 21.49 -21.54
N GLY A 236 -30.25 21.56 -22.06
CA GLY A 236 -30.73 22.80 -22.69
C GLY A 236 -30.53 23.97 -21.71
N CYS A 237 -30.19 25.16 -22.24
CA CYS A 237 -29.80 26.38 -21.52
C CYS A 237 -30.53 26.61 -20.17
N ALA A 238 -30.11 25.91 -19.13
CA ALA A 238 -30.56 26.09 -17.77
C ALA A 238 -29.35 26.63 -17.02
N GLU A 239 -29.55 27.73 -16.29
CA GLU A 239 -28.54 28.31 -15.41
C GLU A 239 -28.21 27.29 -14.30
N THR A 240 -27.23 26.44 -14.55
CA THR A 240 -26.56 25.61 -13.56
C THR A 240 -25.37 26.40 -13.01
N ASP A 241 -25.16 26.35 -11.69
CA ASP A 241 -24.03 27.02 -11.06
C ASP A 241 -22.72 26.44 -11.64
N PRO A 242 -21.79 27.25 -12.18
CA PRO A 242 -20.58 26.76 -12.85
C PRO A 242 -19.70 25.86 -11.96
N MET A 243 -19.77 26.05 -10.64
CA MET A 243 -19.03 25.27 -9.65
C MET A 243 -19.56 23.83 -9.52
N GLU A 244 -20.87 23.63 -9.65
CA GLU A 244 -21.51 22.31 -9.48
C GLU A 244 -21.23 21.42 -10.70
N GLU A 245 -21.19 21.99 -11.90
CA GLU A 245 -20.79 21.28 -13.11
C GLU A 245 -19.31 20.88 -13.12
N ILE A 246 -18.42 21.75 -12.63
CA ILE A 246 -16.99 21.43 -12.47
C ILE A 246 -16.84 20.26 -11.49
N ALA A 247 -17.49 20.32 -10.33
CA ALA A 247 -17.44 19.24 -9.34
C ALA A 247 -18.02 17.91 -9.89
N ALA A 248 -19.11 17.96 -10.67
CA ALA A 248 -19.66 16.78 -11.32
C ALA A 248 -18.70 16.19 -12.38
N SER A 249 -18.04 17.05 -13.16
CA SER A 249 -17.04 16.63 -14.15
C SER A 249 -15.80 16.02 -13.51
N GLU A 250 -15.33 16.57 -12.39
CA GLU A 250 -14.22 16.04 -11.60
C GLU A 250 -14.59 14.67 -11.00
N ASN A 251 -15.78 14.55 -10.39
CA ASN A 251 -16.26 13.29 -9.84
C ASN A 251 -16.41 12.18 -10.90
N ALA A 252 -16.86 12.53 -12.11
CA ALA A 252 -16.92 11.61 -13.25
C ALA A 252 -15.51 11.19 -13.70
N SER A 253 -14.56 12.12 -13.79
CA SER A 253 -13.17 11.83 -14.15
C SER A 253 -12.46 10.92 -13.13
N VAL A 254 -12.73 11.12 -11.83
CA VAL A 254 -12.24 10.28 -10.74
C VAL A 254 -12.84 8.88 -10.84
N SER A 255 -14.14 8.78 -11.13
CA SER A 255 -14.83 7.50 -11.30
C SER A 255 -14.25 6.69 -12.48
N ILE A 256 -14.03 7.32 -13.64
CA ILE A 256 -13.40 6.67 -14.80
C ILE A 256 -11.99 6.19 -14.44
N THR A 257 -11.20 7.02 -13.77
CA THR A 257 -9.84 6.65 -13.34
C THR A 257 -9.84 5.49 -12.35
N PHE A 258 -10.81 5.46 -11.43
CA PHE A 258 -10.99 4.36 -10.49
C PHE A 258 -11.34 3.04 -11.21
N PHE A 259 -12.26 3.07 -12.18
CA PHE A 259 -12.65 1.86 -12.92
C PHE A 259 -11.49 1.27 -13.74
N ARG A 260 -10.55 2.10 -14.23
CA ARG A 260 -9.32 1.63 -14.88
C ARG A 260 -8.46 0.74 -13.97
N LEU A 261 -8.57 0.86 -12.63
CA LEU A 261 -7.86 -0.02 -11.69
C LEU A 261 -8.29 -1.48 -11.80
N PHE A 262 -9.53 -1.78 -12.24
CA PHE A 262 -9.97 -3.17 -12.46
C PHE A 262 -9.13 -3.88 -13.53
N ARG A 263 -8.53 -3.15 -14.47
CA ARG A 263 -7.59 -3.71 -15.45
C ARG A 263 -6.36 -4.29 -14.73
N VAL A 264 -5.81 -3.55 -13.77
CA VAL A 264 -4.66 -3.96 -12.95
C VAL A 264 -5.03 -5.08 -11.98
N MET A 265 -6.25 -5.08 -11.43
CA MET A 265 -6.72 -6.13 -10.53
C MET A 265 -6.74 -7.53 -11.17
N ARG A 266 -6.74 -7.63 -12.51
CA ARG A 266 -6.59 -8.90 -13.24
C ARG A 266 -5.28 -9.62 -12.90
N LEU A 267 -4.20 -8.89 -12.59
CA LEU A 267 -2.93 -9.49 -12.17
C LEU A 267 -3.07 -10.32 -10.90
N VAL A 268 -4.01 -9.97 -10.01
CA VAL A 268 -4.26 -10.70 -8.77
C VAL A 268 -4.72 -12.14 -9.06
N LYS A 269 -5.30 -12.41 -10.24
CA LYS A 269 -5.64 -13.79 -10.69
C LYS A 269 -4.42 -14.71 -10.74
N LEU A 270 -3.22 -14.16 -10.96
CA LEU A 270 -1.97 -14.95 -10.95
C LEU A 270 -1.71 -15.59 -9.57
N LEU A 271 -2.21 -14.99 -8.49
CA LEU A 271 -2.09 -15.53 -7.13
C LEU A 271 -2.88 -16.84 -6.96
N ASN A 272 -3.95 -17.05 -7.73
CA ASN A 272 -4.69 -18.31 -7.66
C ASN A 272 -3.88 -19.50 -8.19
N ARG A 273 -2.93 -19.24 -9.11
CA ARG A 273 -2.12 -20.31 -9.70
C ARG A 273 -0.98 -20.74 -8.78
N SER A 274 -0.37 -19.80 -8.07
CA SER A 274 0.75 -20.11 -7.18
C SER A 274 0.23 -20.60 -5.83
N GLU A 275 0.17 -21.93 -5.67
CA GLU A 275 -0.25 -22.56 -4.42
C GLU A 275 0.62 -22.10 -3.24
N GLY A 276 1.93 -21.94 -3.45
CA GLY A 276 2.87 -21.45 -2.43
C GLY A 276 2.52 -20.04 -1.96
N ILE A 277 2.31 -19.09 -2.88
CA ILE A 277 1.96 -17.71 -2.53
C ILE A 277 0.58 -17.66 -1.89
N ARG A 278 -0.41 -18.40 -2.41
CA ARG A 278 -1.76 -18.47 -1.85
C ARG A 278 -1.74 -18.99 -0.42
N ASN A 279 -0.99 -20.05 -0.15
CA ASN A 279 -0.88 -20.63 1.18
C ASN A 279 -0.15 -19.68 2.15
N LEU A 280 0.90 -18.99 1.68
CA LEU A 280 1.59 -17.96 2.47
C LEU A 280 0.67 -16.79 2.80
N LEU A 281 -0.04 -16.22 1.82
CA LEU A 281 -0.97 -15.13 2.06
C LEU A 281 -2.11 -15.54 2.98
N TRP A 282 -2.65 -16.75 2.80
CA TRP A 282 -3.72 -17.26 3.67
C TRP A 282 -3.25 -17.44 5.11
N THR A 283 -2.06 -18.02 5.32
CA THR A 283 -1.49 -18.18 6.67
C THR A 283 -1.21 -16.83 7.34
N PHE A 284 -0.73 -15.84 6.58
CA PHE A 284 -0.56 -14.47 7.05
C PHE A 284 -1.90 -13.79 7.40
N ILE A 285 -2.91 -13.88 6.53
CA ILE A 285 -4.25 -13.32 6.83
C ILE A 285 -4.83 -13.98 8.10
N LYS A 286 -4.61 -15.28 8.27
CA LYS A 286 -5.05 -16.00 9.46
C LYS A 286 -4.32 -15.57 10.73
N SER A 287 -3.02 -15.24 10.67
CA SER A 287 -2.30 -14.73 11.83
C SER A 287 -2.78 -13.34 12.25
N PHE A 288 -3.09 -12.45 11.30
CA PHE A 288 -3.69 -11.15 11.61
C PHE A 288 -5.07 -11.28 12.27
N GLN A 289 -5.91 -12.20 11.80
CA GLN A 289 -7.22 -12.49 12.41
C GLN A 289 -7.11 -12.99 13.86
N ALA A 290 -5.96 -13.52 14.27
CA ALA A 290 -5.72 -13.99 15.63
C ALA A 290 -5.30 -12.86 16.60
N LEU A 291 -4.93 -11.67 16.11
CA LEU A 291 -4.39 -10.58 16.92
C LEU A 291 -5.21 -9.25 16.86
N PRO A 292 -6.56 -9.27 16.88
CA PRO A 292 -7.35 -8.05 16.76
C PRO A 292 -7.15 -7.08 17.93
N HIS A 293 -6.89 -7.59 19.14
CA HIS A 293 -6.69 -6.76 20.33
C HIS A 293 -5.39 -5.94 20.26
N VAL A 294 -4.32 -6.51 19.69
CA VAL A 294 -3.05 -5.79 19.51
C VAL A 294 -3.25 -4.65 18.50
N ALA A 295 -3.93 -4.91 17.39
CA ALA A 295 -4.26 -3.88 16.41
C ALA A 295 -5.14 -2.78 17.01
N LEU A 296 -6.13 -3.14 17.86
CA LEU A 296 -6.98 -2.19 18.57
C LEU A 296 -6.17 -1.26 19.48
N LEU A 297 -5.18 -1.79 20.21
CA LEU A 297 -4.31 -0.97 21.06
C LEU A 297 -3.52 0.06 20.25
N ILE A 298 -2.99 -0.33 19.09
CA ILE A 298 -2.29 0.59 18.17
C ILE A 298 -3.26 1.68 17.68
N VAL A 299 -4.48 1.32 17.26
CA VAL A 299 -5.48 2.30 16.82
C VAL A 299 -5.87 3.25 17.96
N MET A 300 -6.01 2.74 19.19
CA MET A 300 -6.31 3.56 20.37
C MET A 300 -5.18 4.55 20.67
N LEU A 301 -3.92 4.12 20.53
CA LEU A 301 -2.75 5.00 20.68
C LEU A 301 -2.82 6.16 19.67
N PHE A 302 -3.04 5.86 18.39
CA PHE A 302 -3.17 6.87 17.34
C PHE A 302 -4.33 7.83 17.62
N PHE A 303 -5.47 7.31 18.07
CA PHE A 303 -6.63 8.13 18.43
C PHE A 303 -6.30 9.12 19.56
N ILE A 304 -5.71 8.63 20.66
CA ILE A 304 -5.35 9.46 21.82
C ILE A 304 -4.36 10.55 21.40
N TYR A 305 -3.26 10.18 20.73
CA TYR A 305 -2.24 11.12 20.31
C TYR A 305 -2.73 12.10 19.24
N ALA A 306 -3.67 11.70 18.37
CA ALA A 306 -4.27 12.60 17.39
C ALA A 306 -5.08 13.69 18.08
N VAL A 307 -5.94 13.33 19.03
CA VAL A 307 -6.74 14.29 19.80
C VAL A 307 -5.84 15.22 20.62
N ILE A 308 -4.84 14.69 21.31
CA ILE A 308 -3.86 15.51 22.04
C ILE A 308 -3.12 16.46 21.09
N GLY A 309 -2.65 15.96 19.95
CA GLY A 309 -1.94 16.74 18.95
C GLY A 309 -2.80 17.86 18.37
N MET A 310 -4.08 17.61 18.10
CA MET A 310 -5.03 18.65 17.66
C MET A 310 -5.22 19.75 18.72
N GLN A 311 -5.35 19.36 20.00
CA GLN A 311 -5.53 20.33 21.09
C GLN A 311 -4.30 21.21 21.30
N ILE A 312 -3.10 20.65 21.16
CA ILE A 312 -1.84 21.37 21.43
C ILE A 312 -1.34 22.12 20.18
N PHE A 313 -1.36 21.48 19.01
CA PHE A 313 -0.71 21.97 17.79
C PHE A 313 -1.68 22.37 16.67
N GLY A 314 -2.99 22.22 16.85
CA GLY A 314 -4.00 22.52 15.81
C GLY A 314 -4.09 24.00 15.40
N LYS A 315 -3.44 24.92 16.13
CA LYS A 315 -3.41 26.36 15.81
C LYS A 315 -2.12 26.83 15.16
N VAL A 316 -1.17 25.93 14.89
CA VAL A 316 0.07 26.31 14.18
C VAL A 316 -0.28 26.74 12.76
N ALA A 317 0.24 27.89 12.34
CA ALA A 317 -0.01 28.43 11.00
C ALA A 317 0.64 27.54 9.93
N LEU A 318 -0.09 27.29 8.86
CA LEU A 318 0.39 26.50 7.73
C LEU A 318 1.27 27.39 6.86
N GLN A 319 2.55 27.02 6.69
CA GLN A 319 3.49 27.77 5.87
C GLN A 319 4.16 26.84 4.87
N ASP A 320 4.00 27.14 3.58
CA ASP A 320 4.64 26.39 2.51
C ASP A 320 6.16 26.49 2.62
N GLY A 321 6.82 25.35 2.46
CA GLY A 321 8.25 25.20 2.68
C GLY A 321 8.60 24.69 4.09
N THR A 322 7.75 24.86 5.10
CA THR A 322 7.99 24.30 6.46
C THR A 322 7.44 22.88 6.60
N GLN A 323 7.82 22.17 7.68
CA GLN A 323 7.27 20.85 7.98
C GLN A 323 5.77 20.86 8.29
N ILE A 324 5.22 22.00 8.76
CA ILE A 324 3.80 22.16 9.04
C ILE A 324 3.15 22.97 7.91
N ASN A 325 2.46 22.25 7.02
CA ASN A 325 1.87 22.79 5.81
C ASN A 325 0.49 22.16 5.56
N HIS A 326 -0.12 22.50 4.42
CA HIS A 326 -1.44 21.99 4.05
C HIS A 326 -1.54 20.45 4.08
N ASN A 327 -0.45 19.74 3.78
CA ASN A 327 -0.43 18.28 3.69
C ASN A 327 0.04 17.59 4.98
N ASN A 328 0.63 18.33 5.92
CA ASN A 328 1.15 17.78 7.17
C ASN A 328 0.85 18.72 8.34
N ASN A 329 -0.24 18.48 9.07
CA ASN A 329 -0.71 19.32 10.16
C ASN A 329 -1.64 18.60 11.16
N PHE A 330 -1.98 19.31 12.24
CA PHE A 330 -2.89 18.84 13.29
C PHE A 330 -4.24 19.59 13.30
N GLN A 331 -4.67 20.18 12.19
CA GLN A 331 -5.91 20.98 12.18
C GLN A 331 -7.17 20.11 12.15
N THR A 332 -7.09 18.93 11.54
CA THR A 332 -8.21 17.98 11.43
C THR A 332 -7.77 16.59 11.87
N PHE A 333 -8.74 15.78 12.32
CA PHE A 333 -8.46 14.43 12.84
C PHE A 333 -7.77 13.51 11.81
N PRO A 334 -8.21 13.40 10.54
CA PRO A 334 -7.52 12.55 9.56
C PRO A 334 -6.08 13.00 9.28
N GLN A 335 -5.83 14.31 9.23
CA GLN A 335 -4.48 14.85 9.02
C GLN A 335 -3.57 14.61 10.22
N ALA A 336 -4.10 14.76 11.45
CA ALA A 336 -3.37 14.42 12.67
C ALA A 336 -2.97 12.93 12.71
N VAL A 337 -3.88 12.03 12.33
CA VAL A 337 -3.58 10.58 12.22
C VAL A 337 -2.52 10.31 11.15
N LEU A 338 -2.60 10.98 9.99
CA LEU A 338 -1.62 10.83 8.91
C LEU A 338 -0.23 11.33 9.34
N MET A 339 -0.17 12.45 10.06
CA MET A 339 1.07 12.98 10.61
C MET A 339 1.70 12.01 11.63
N LEU A 340 0.88 11.44 12.52
CA LEU A 340 1.35 10.41 13.46
C LEU A 340 1.80 9.13 12.75
N PHE A 341 1.13 8.77 11.65
CA PHE A 341 1.55 7.64 10.82
C PHE A 341 2.91 7.89 10.17
N ARG A 342 3.14 9.11 9.64
CA ARG A 342 4.44 9.55 9.15
C ARG A 342 5.51 9.48 10.25
N CYS A 343 5.19 9.86 11.49
CA CYS A 343 6.12 9.69 12.60
C CYS A 343 6.39 8.22 12.95
N ALA A 344 5.37 7.36 12.90
CA ALA A 344 5.50 5.93 13.20
C ALA A 344 6.33 5.16 12.14
N THR A 345 6.33 5.63 10.89
CA THR A 345 7.24 5.13 9.85
C THR A 345 8.66 5.69 9.96
N GLY A 346 8.88 6.64 10.88
CA GLY A 346 10.16 7.31 11.10
C GLY A 346 10.41 8.50 10.17
N GLU A 347 9.51 8.85 9.25
CA GLU A 347 9.81 9.78 8.18
C GLU A 347 10.00 11.23 8.66
N ALA A 348 11.26 11.63 8.88
CA ALA A 348 11.69 12.98 9.25
C ALA A 348 10.92 13.58 10.44
N TRP A 349 10.58 12.75 11.43
CA TRP A 349 9.80 13.14 12.61
C TRP A 349 10.46 14.23 13.48
N GLN A 350 11.78 14.35 13.38
CA GLN A 350 12.65 15.26 14.12
C GLN A 350 12.80 16.64 13.48
N ALA A 351 12.32 16.84 12.25
CA ALA A 351 12.60 18.05 11.47
C ALA A 351 11.85 19.29 12.00
N LYS A 352 12.56 20.42 12.13
CA LYS A 352 12.01 21.75 12.48
C LYS A 352 12.09 22.79 11.35
N GLY A 353 12.92 22.55 10.33
CA GLY A 353 13.22 23.50 9.26
C GLY A 353 12.51 23.22 7.94
N PRO A 354 12.70 24.10 6.94
CA PRO A 354 12.18 23.86 5.62
C PRO A 354 12.80 22.62 4.95
N TYR A 355 12.06 22.03 4.00
CA TYR A 355 12.49 20.88 3.22
C TYR A 355 13.78 21.13 2.43
#